data_AF-A0A7L5Z567-F1
#
_entry.id   AF-A0A7L5Z567-F1
#
_cell.length_a   1.000
_cell.length_b   1.000
_cell.length_c   1.000
_cell.angle_alpha   90.00
_cell.angle_beta   90.00
_cell.angle_gamma   90.00
#
_symmetry.space_group_name_H-M   'P 1'
#
loop_
_entity.id
_entity.type
_entity.pdbx_description
1 polymer ?
#
loop_
_entity_poly.entity_id
_entity_poly.type
_entity_poly.pdbx_seq_one_letter_code
_entity_poly.pdbx_strand_id
1 'polypeptide(L)'
;MTYHKYDVVIVGAGGAGMRAALESGQRTRTAVLTKLYPTRSHTGAAQGGMCAALANVEEDNWEWHTFDTVKGGDYLVDQDAAEVMAKEAIDAVLDLEKMGLPFNRTYEGKIDQRRFGGHTRNHGEAAVRRSCFAADRTGHMILQTLYQQCIKHNVEFYNEFYVLDLLYVDGRVSGAVAYDLATGNIHVFQAKAVILATGGFGKVFRTTSNAHTLTGDGMGIVWRKGLPLEDMEFFQFHPTGLAGLGVLLSEAARGEGGILRNSENERFMERYAPTIKDLAPRDMVARAMANEVREGRGAGPDKAYVYLDLTHLPKEQIDAKLPDITEFARTYLGVEPYTEMIPVFPTAHYAMGGVPTNIKGEALADNYTVIPGLYAAGEVACVSVHGANRLGTNSLLDINVFGRRAGIYAAEYALTAEFDELPENPESVVVDMVESMRNSTGTERVAAIRSALQATMDINAQVFRSEASLKQALSDIEALKDRYQHVSVQDKGQRFNTDLLEAIELGFLLELAEVLVVGALARNESRGGHMREDYPDRDDVNFMRHTMAYRNEDGSVRLDYKPVVETRYKPMERKY
;
A
#
# COMPACT_ATOMS: atom_id res chain seq x y z
N MET A 1 7.79 8.95 -31.40
CA MET A 1 6.96 7.80 -31.03
C MET A 1 7.79 6.55 -31.20
N THR A 2 7.81 5.66 -30.22
CA THR A 2 8.59 4.41 -30.28
C THR A 2 7.70 3.24 -29.90
N TYR A 3 7.72 2.19 -30.73
CA TYR A 3 6.92 0.99 -30.51
C TYR A 3 7.80 -0.16 -30.04
N HIS A 4 7.36 -0.87 -29.01
CA HIS A 4 8.02 -2.02 -28.41
C HIS A 4 7.07 -3.22 -28.39
N LYS A 5 7.62 -4.43 -28.50
CA LYS A 5 6.87 -5.68 -28.37
C LYS A 5 7.55 -6.58 -27.34
N TYR A 6 6.78 -6.98 -26.33
CA TYR A 6 7.19 -7.86 -25.24
C TYR A 6 6.13 -8.94 -25.00
N ASP A 7 6.52 -10.07 -24.43
CA ASP A 7 5.55 -11.06 -23.98
C ASP A 7 4.84 -10.55 -22.72
N VAL A 8 5.63 -10.01 -21.78
CA VAL A 8 5.16 -9.46 -20.50
C VAL A 8 5.71 -8.06 -20.30
N VAL A 9 4.85 -7.13 -19.88
CA VAL A 9 5.23 -5.78 -19.41
C VAL A 9 4.86 -5.63 -17.95
N ILE A 10 5.82 -5.28 -17.11
CA ILE A 10 5.61 -5.02 -15.68
C ILE A 10 5.65 -3.51 -15.46
N VAL A 11 4.64 -2.97 -14.80
CA VAL A 11 4.53 -1.55 -14.48
C VAL A 11 4.77 -1.33 -12.99
N GLY A 12 5.99 -0.93 -12.66
CA GLY A 12 6.47 -0.70 -11.29
C GLY A 12 7.66 -1.60 -10.97
N ALA A 13 8.69 -1.01 -10.33
CA ALA A 13 9.91 -1.72 -9.92
C ALA A 13 10.12 -1.71 -8.40
N GLY A 14 9.03 -1.71 -7.64
CA GLY A 14 9.05 -2.04 -6.21
C GLY A 14 9.31 -3.53 -5.98
N GLY A 15 9.15 -3.98 -4.74
CA GLY A 15 9.41 -5.38 -4.41
C GLY A 15 8.53 -6.37 -5.20
N ALA A 16 7.24 -6.06 -5.40
CA ALA A 16 6.34 -6.92 -6.16
C ALA A 16 6.74 -7.02 -7.64
N GLY A 17 6.98 -5.87 -8.27
CA GLY A 17 7.35 -5.81 -9.69
C GLY A 17 8.70 -6.48 -9.97
N MET A 18 9.70 -6.27 -9.12
CA MET A 18 10.99 -6.97 -9.28
C MET A 18 10.88 -8.46 -8.99
N ARG A 19 10.08 -8.90 -8.01
CA ARG A 19 9.84 -10.33 -7.80
C ARG A 19 9.13 -10.97 -9.00
N ALA A 20 8.14 -10.29 -9.58
CA ALA A 20 7.48 -10.72 -10.81
C ALA A 20 8.44 -10.77 -12.02
N ALA A 21 9.36 -9.80 -12.12
CA ALA A 21 10.37 -9.76 -13.17
C ALA A 21 11.35 -10.93 -13.09
N LEU A 22 11.76 -11.34 -11.89
CA LEU A 22 12.62 -12.51 -11.69
C LEU A 22 11.98 -13.81 -12.17
N GLU A 23 10.66 -13.95 -12.00
CA GLU A 23 9.93 -15.15 -12.41
C GLU A 23 9.59 -15.12 -13.91
N SER A 24 9.05 -14.00 -14.40
CA SER A 24 8.63 -13.88 -15.81
C SER A 24 9.82 -13.73 -16.76
N GLY A 25 10.86 -12.97 -16.40
CA GLY A 25 12.02 -12.71 -17.26
C GLY A 25 12.88 -13.95 -17.52
N GLN A 26 12.73 -15.01 -16.73
CA GLN A 26 13.37 -16.31 -16.99
C GLN A 26 12.53 -17.22 -17.92
N ARG A 27 11.28 -16.85 -18.20
CA ARG A 27 10.31 -17.66 -18.94
C ARG A 27 9.92 -17.05 -20.29
N THR A 28 9.90 -15.73 -20.35
CA THR A 28 9.39 -14.93 -21.47
C THR A 28 10.20 -13.66 -21.66
N ARG A 29 10.03 -12.98 -22.80
CA ARG A 29 10.64 -11.66 -23.00
C ARG A 29 9.88 -10.61 -22.20
N THR A 30 10.47 -10.16 -21.10
CA THR A 30 9.84 -9.23 -20.14
C THR A 30 10.53 -7.86 -20.12
N ALA A 31 9.73 -6.78 -20.11
CA ALA A 31 10.18 -5.43 -19.81
C ALA A 31 9.62 -4.94 -18.46
N VAL A 32 10.41 -4.18 -17.70
CA VAL A 32 9.97 -3.50 -16.48
C VAL A 32 10.00 -1.99 -16.69
N LEU A 33 8.83 -1.36 -16.65
CA LEU A 33 8.66 0.10 -16.72
C LEU A 33 8.54 0.64 -15.31
N THR A 34 9.26 1.71 -14.99
CA THR A 34 9.17 2.33 -13.66
C THR A 34 9.40 3.81 -13.73
N LYS A 35 8.54 4.60 -13.08
CA LYS A 35 8.68 6.07 -13.03
C LYS A 35 9.86 6.54 -12.17
N LEU A 36 10.45 5.63 -11.38
CA LEU A 36 11.63 5.85 -10.57
C LEU A 36 12.75 4.90 -10.97
N TYR A 37 13.98 5.22 -10.57
CA TYR A 37 14.99 4.16 -10.46
C TYR A 37 14.54 3.09 -9.44
N PRO A 38 14.66 1.77 -9.73
CA PRO A 38 14.03 0.71 -8.93
C PRO A 38 14.24 0.79 -7.42
N THR A 39 15.48 1.09 -6.99
CA THR A 39 15.85 1.18 -5.57
C THR A 39 15.34 2.43 -4.85
N ARG A 40 14.63 3.32 -5.54
CA ARG A 40 13.91 4.48 -4.97
C ARG A 40 12.44 4.19 -4.68
N SER A 41 11.95 3.01 -5.04
CA SER A 41 10.59 2.57 -4.75
C SER A 41 10.30 2.54 -3.25
N HIS A 42 9.05 2.80 -2.85
CA HIS A 42 8.66 2.94 -1.44
C HIS A 42 8.89 1.67 -0.60
N THR A 43 8.97 0.49 -1.21
CA THR A 43 9.39 -0.75 -0.53
C THR A 43 10.68 -0.56 0.26
N GLY A 44 11.62 0.28 -0.22
CA GLY A 44 12.89 0.54 0.44
C GLY A 44 12.75 1.27 1.79
N ALA A 45 11.63 1.92 2.04
CA ALA A 45 11.31 2.60 3.29
C ALA A 45 10.63 1.67 4.32
N ALA A 46 10.31 0.42 3.98
CA ALA A 46 9.71 -0.50 4.93
C ALA A 46 10.75 -0.98 5.96
N GLN A 47 10.37 -0.99 7.23
CA GLN A 47 11.32 -1.17 8.34
C GLN A 47 11.18 -2.53 9.03
N GLY A 48 10.00 -2.79 9.60
CA GLY A 48 9.81 -3.72 10.70
C GLY A 48 10.03 -5.22 10.45
N GLY A 49 9.95 -5.68 9.20
CA GLY A 49 10.21 -7.08 8.84
C GLY A 49 9.20 -7.68 7.86
N MET A 50 9.39 -8.97 7.57
CA MET A 50 8.54 -9.83 6.76
C MET A 50 8.17 -11.08 7.57
N CYS A 51 6.88 -11.32 7.79
CA CYS A 51 6.44 -12.47 8.59
C CYS A 51 6.56 -13.80 7.84
N ALA A 52 7.03 -14.82 8.53
CA ALA A 52 6.91 -16.22 8.13
C ALA A 52 6.99 -17.12 9.36
N ALA A 53 6.17 -18.18 9.40
CA ALA A 53 6.19 -19.16 10.49
C ALA A 53 7.38 -20.14 10.35
N LEU A 54 8.61 -19.62 10.44
CA LEU A 54 9.85 -20.40 10.35
C LEU A 54 10.15 -21.24 11.60
N ALA A 55 9.54 -20.89 12.74
CA ALA A 55 9.79 -21.49 14.04
C ALA A 55 11.27 -21.51 14.46
N ASN A 56 12.04 -20.48 14.11
CA ASN A 56 13.48 -20.42 14.41
C ASN A 56 13.79 -20.04 15.86
N VAL A 57 12.88 -19.32 16.53
CA VAL A 57 13.08 -18.77 17.88
C VAL A 57 12.09 -19.33 18.91
N GLU A 58 10.90 -19.73 18.46
CA GLU A 58 9.87 -20.41 19.24
C GLU A 58 8.95 -21.20 18.29
N GLU A 59 8.13 -22.11 18.82
CA GLU A 59 7.19 -22.89 18.00
C GLU A 59 6.19 -21.96 17.30
N ASP A 60 5.99 -22.19 15.99
CA ASP A 60 5.05 -21.45 15.17
C ASP A 60 4.51 -22.35 14.05
N ASN A 61 3.43 -21.91 13.43
CA ASN A 61 2.69 -22.64 12.42
C ASN A 61 2.02 -21.66 11.44
N TRP A 62 2.09 -21.94 10.13
CA TRP A 62 1.48 -21.11 9.08
C TRP A 62 -0.03 -20.93 9.28
N GLU A 63 -0.71 -21.90 9.87
CA GLU A 63 -2.15 -21.87 10.08
C GLU A 63 -2.55 -20.89 11.20
N TRP A 64 -1.70 -20.69 12.21
CA TRP A 64 -1.86 -19.61 13.19
C TRP A 64 -1.68 -18.24 12.52
N HIS A 65 -0.73 -18.14 11.59
CA HIS A 65 -0.54 -16.92 10.80
C HIS A 65 -1.73 -16.66 9.85
N THR A 66 -2.34 -17.69 9.26
CA THR A 66 -3.62 -17.55 8.53
C THR A 66 -4.72 -17.02 9.45
N PHE A 67 -4.88 -17.60 10.64
CA PHE A 67 -5.88 -17.14 11.61
C PHE A 67 -5.69 -15.66 11.97
N ASP A 68 -4.46 -15.28 12.32
CA ASP A 68 -4.15 -13.89 12.66
C ASP A 68 -4.42 -12.95 11.50
N THR A 69 -4.12 -13.35 10.27
CA THR A 69 -4.38 -12.55 9.08
C THR A 69 -5.88 -12.34 8.88
N VAL A 70 -6.69 -13.40 9.00
CA VAL A 70 -8.16 -13.32 8.85
C VAL A 70 -8.79 -12.50 9.97
N LYS A 71 -8.43 -12.74 11.24
CA LYS A 71 -8.87 -11.93 12.38
C LYS A 71 -8.36 -10.49 12.28
N GLY A 72 -7.14 -10.31 11.80
CA GLY A 72 -6.45 -9.04 11.65
C GLY A 72 -7.13 -8.12 10.65
N GLY A 73 -7.53 -8.66 9.49
CA GLY A 73 -8.32 -7.99 8.46
C GLY A 73 -9.83 -7.94 8.74
N ASP A 74 -10.23 -8.26 9.97
CA ASP A 74 -11.59 -8.14 10.48
C ASP A 74 -12.64 -8.90 9.65
N TYR A 75 -12.26 -10.11 9.24
CA TYR A 75 -13.07 -11.06 8.47
C TYR A 75 -13.47 -10.59 7.07
N LEU A 76 -12.87 -9.50 6.58
CA LEU A 76 -12.96 -9.06 5.17
C LEU A 76 -11.77 -9.57 4.33
N VAL A 77 -11.11 -10.64 4.79
CA VAL A 77 -9.99 -11.28 4.11
C VAL A 77 -10.52 -12.51 3.38
N ASP A 78 -10.15 -12.65 2.11
CA ASP A 78 -10.38 -13.87 1.36
C ASP A 78 -9.50 -14.99 1.94
N GLN A 79 -10.13 -15.98 2.57
CA GLN A 79 -9.41 -16.94 3.42
C GLN A 79 -8.52 -17.89 2.63
N ASP A 80 -8.88 -18.18 1.38
CA ASP A 80 -8.05 -18.94 0.46
C ASP A 80 -6.77 -18.18 0.11
N ALA A 81 -6.86 -16.87 -0.12
CA ALA A 81 -5.71 -16.00 -0.36
C ALA A 81 -4.81 -15.90 0.89
N ALA A 82 -5.39 -15.77 2.08
CA ALA A 82 -4.63 -15.75 3.34
C ALA A 82 -3.93 -17.09 3.63
N GLU A 83 -4.56 -18.20 3.29
CA GLU A 83 -3.97 -19.54 3.41
C GLU A 83 -2.79 -19.71 2.46
N VAL A 84 -2.94 -19.32 1.18
CA VAL A 84 -1.85 -19.31 0.20
C VAL A 84 -0.69 -18.46 0.70
N MET A 85 -0.97 -17.22 1.11
CA MET A 85 0.07 -16.29 1.57
C MET A 85 0.83 -16.84 2.79
N ALA A 86 0.13 -17.39 3.79
CA ALA A 86 0.78 -17.89 4.99
C ALA A 86 1.60 -19.18 4.74
N LYS A 87 1.11 -20.08 3.88
CA LYS A 87 1.86 -21.30 3.49
C LYS A 87 3.10 -20.96 2.68
N GLU A 88 2.96 -20.11 1.67
CA GLU A 88 4.08 -19.73 0.80
C GLU A 88 5.06 -18.76 1.48
N ALA A 89 4.72 -18.20 2.65
CA ALA A 89 5.60 -17.30 3.41
C ALA A 89 6.96 -17.90 3.76
N ILE A 90 6.96 -19.19 4.10
CA ILE A 90 8.17 -19.91 4.51
C ILE A 90 9.16 -19.96 3.35
N ASP A 91 8.71 -20.43 2.19
CA ASP A 91 9.55 -20.50 1.00
C ASP A 91 9.93 -19.11 0.48
N ALA A 92 9.02 -18.13 0.54
CA ALA A 92 9.31 -16.76 0.11
C ALA A 92 10.45 -16.11 0.93
N VAL A 93 10.46 -16.29 2.25
CA VAL A 93 11.54 -15.78 3.10
C VAL A 93 12.86 -16.53 2.86
N LEU A 94 12.80 -17.86 2.72
CA LEU A 94 13.98 -18.67 2.44
C LEU A 94 14.58 -18.37 1.06
N ASP A 95 13.76 -18.08 0.07
CA ASP A 95 14.22 -17.66 -1.26
C ASP A 95 14.98 -16.33 -1.19
N LEU A 96 14.48 -15.35 -0.46
CA LEU A 96 15.21 -14.08 -0.25
C LEU A 96 16.55 -14.30 0.47
N GLU A 97 16.59 -15.20 1.46
CA GLU A 97 17.84 -15.54 2.16
C GLU A 97 18.86 -16.17 1.19
N LYS A 98 18.43 -17.14 0.36
CA LYS A 98 19.27 -17.75 -0.68
C LYS A 98 19.71 -16.76 -1.77
N MET A 99 18.93 -15.71 -2.02
CA MET A 99 19.30 -14.60 -2.90
C MET A 99 20.34 -13.65 -2.26
N GLY A 100 20.64 -13.81 -0.98
CA GLY A 100 21.66 -13.04 -0.26
C GLY A 100 21.10 -11.95 0.65
N LEU A 101 19.80 -11.95 0.98
CA LEU A 101 19.25 -10.97 1.91
C LEU A 101 19.89 -11.14 3.30
N PRO A 102 20.51 -10.09 3.86
CA PRO A 102 21.22 -10.15 5.13
C PRO A 102 20.27 -10.05 6.33
N PHE A 103 19.44 -11.07 6.55
CA PHE A 103 18.64 -11.17 7.77
C PHE A 103 19.53 -11.20 9.02
N ASN A 104 19.04 -10.61 10.10
CA ASN A 104 19.62 -10.81 11.43
C ASN A 104 19.62 -12.29 11.79
N ARG A 105 20.60 -12.69 12.59
CA ARG A 105 20.85 -14.09 12.92
C ARG A 105 20.65 -14.36 14.39
N THR A 106 20.08 -15.53 14.69
CA THR A 106 20.12 -16.11 16.04
C THR A 106 21.55 -16.56 16.37
N TYR A 107 21.78 -16.95 17.62
CA TYR A 107 23.07 -17.54 18.04
C TYR A 107 23.43 -18.80 17.21
N GLU A 108 22.43 -19.54 16.74
CA GLU A 108 22.62 -20.74 15.90
C GLU A 108 22.84 -20.42 14.42
N GLY A 109 22.83 -19.15 14.01
CA GLY A 109 23.00 -18.74 12.61
C GLY A 109 21.73 -18.82 11.75
N LYS A 110 20.56 -19.12 12.34
CA LYS A 110 19.25 -19.08 11.67
C LYS A 110 18.75 -17.64 11.54
N ILE A 111 17.73 -17.40 10.71
CA ILE A 111 17.05 -16.11 10.61
C ILE A 111 16.38 -15.79 11.96
N ASP A 112 16.72 -14.64 12.55
CA ASP A 112 16.12 -14.15 13.79
C ASP A 112 14.71 -13.59 13.53
N GLN A 113 13.84 -13.69 14.53
CA GLN A 113 12.45 -13.30 14.45
C GLN A 113 12.01 -12.52 15.69
N ARG A 114 11.24 -11.45 15.48
CA ARG A 114 10.71 -10.60 16.57
C ARG A 114 9.18 -10.58 16.61
N ARG A 115 8.65 -10.06 17.72
CA ARG A 115 7.21 -9.79 17.87
C ARG A 115 6.80 -8.59 17.00
N PHE A 116 5.57 -8.63 16.53
CA PHE A 116 4.93 -7.53 15.81
C PHE A 116 3.43 -7.50 16.14
N GLY A 117 2.75 -6.39 15.85
CA GLY A 117 1.35 -6.21 16.23
C GLY A 117 0.42 -7.23 15.59
N GLY A 118 -0.47 -7.81 16.40
CA GLY A 118 -1.50 -8.74 15.94
C GLY A 118 -1.03 -10.15 15.54
N HIS A 119 0.22 -10.53 15.81
CA HIS A 119 0.69 -11.91 15.62
C HIS A 119 0.63 -12.71 16.92
N THR A 120 -0.06 -13.85 16.88
CA THR A 120 -0.30 -14.73 18.02
C THR A 120 -0.04 -16.21 17.72
N ARG A 121 0.19 -16.98 18.79
CA ARG A 121 0.19 -18.45 18.79
C ARG A 121 -1.16 -18.99 19.27
N ASN A 122 -1.45 -20.26 18.98
CA ASN A 122 -2.66 -20.95 19.44
C ASN A 122 -3.95 -20.14 19.22
N HIS A 123 -4.14 -19.60 18.02
CA HIS A 123 -5.37 -18.89 17.61
C HIS A 123 -5.76 -17.71 18.52
N GLY A 124 -4.79 -16.87 18.89
CA GLY A 124 -5.05 -15.64 19.66
C GLY A 124 -4.58 -15.66 21.10
N GLU A 125 -3.93 -16.74 21.57
CA GLU A 125 -3.62 -16.92 23.00
C GLU A 125 -2.55 -15.96 23.51
N ALA A 126 -1.43 -15.84 22.78
CA ALA A 126 -0.31 -15.00 23.20
C ALA A 126 0.52 -14.52 22.01
N ALA A 127 1.23 -13.40 22.17
CA ALA A 127 2.09 -12.86 21.12
C ALA A 127 3.20 -13.83 20.70
N VAL A 128 3.46 -13.92 19.40
CA VAL A 128 4.48 -14.81 18.80
C VAL A 128 5.51 -14.03 17.97
N ARG A 129 6.71 -14.57 17.86
CA ARG A 129 7.85 -14.02 17.12
C ARG A 129 7.94 -14.64 15.73
N ARG A 130 7.33 -13.97 14.74
CA ARG A 130 7.38 -14.42 13.34
C ARG A 130 7.87 -13.40 12.33
N SER A 131 8.11 -12.15 12.75
CA SER A 131 8.66 -11.11 11.87
C SER A 131 10.15 -11.34 11.66
N CYS A 132 10.54 -11.81 10.47
CA CYS A 132 11.92 -11.92 10.03
C CYS A 132 12.45 -10.54 9.64
N PHE A 133 13.66 -10.16 10.06
CA PHE A 133 14.11 -8.78 9.92
C PHE A 133 15.59 -8.61 9.60
N ALA A 134 15.93 -7.44 9.05
CA ALA A 134 17.30 -6.95 8.87
C ALA A 134 17.41 -5.54 9.48
N ALA A 135 17.85 -5.46 10.74
CA ALA A 135 17.68 -4.34 11.66
C ALA A 135 16.26 -3.77 11.50
N ASP A 136 16.06 -2.46 11.53
CA ASP A 136 14.80 -1.79 11.20
C ASP A 136 14.77 -1.27 9.75
N ARG A 137 15.44 -1.96 8.82
CA ARG A 137 15.55 -1.58 7.39
C ARG A 137 15.28 -2.75 6.44
N THR A 138 14.37 -3.63 6.82
CA THR A 138 14.13 -4.89 6.11
C THR A 138 13.69 -4.66 4.66
N GLY A 139 12.84 -3.66 4.41
CA GLY A 139 12.40 -3.28 3.07
C GLY A 139 13.53 -2.78 2.19
N HIS A 140 14.46 -1.99 2.73
CA HIS A 140 15.68 -1.58 2.04
C HIS A 140 16.47 -2.81 1.57
N MET A 141 16.69 -3.78 2.47
CA MET A 141 17.45 -4.99 2.15
C MET A 141 16.73 -5.89 1.14
N ILE A 142 15.41 -6.04 1.23
CA ILE A 142 14.60 -6.75 0.22
C ILE A 142 14.77 -6.08 -1.14
N LEU A 143 14.58 -4.76 -1.21
CA LEU A 143 14.62 -4.02 -2.46
C LEU A 143 16.00 -4.10 -3.13
N GLN A 144 17.08 -3.94 -2.36
CA GLN A 144 18.46 -4.10 -2.86
C GLN A 144 18.73 -5.53 -3.34
N THR A 145 18.33 -6.54 -2.57
CA THR A 145 18.53 -7.95 -2.92
C THR A 145 17.83 -8.29 -4.22
N LEU A 146 16.54 -7.94 -4.35
CA LEU A 146 15.77 -8.19 -5.56
C LEU A 146 16.36 -7.46 -6.76
N TYR A 147 16.78 -6.20 -6.59
CA TYR A 147 17.41 -5.44 -7.67
C TYR A 147 18.72 -6.07 -8.16
N GLN A 148 19.57 -6.53 -7.23
CA GLN A 148 20.81 -7.25 -7.56
C GLN A 148 20.53 -8.56 -8.31
N GLN A 149 19.48 -9.30 -7.92
CA GLN A 149 19.07 -10.49 -8.66
C GLN A 149 18.55 -10.12 -10.06
N CYS A 150 17.79 -9.03 -10.21
CA CYS A 150 17.34 -8.57 -11.52
C CYS A 150 18.53 -8.22 -12.43
N ILE A 151 19.58 -7.58 -11.90
CA ILE A 151 20.84 -7.34 -12.64
C ILE A 151 21.49 -8.67 -13.04
N LYS A 152 21.64 -9.61 -12.09
CA LYS A 152 22.21 -10.93 -12.35
C LYS A 152 21.47 -11.68 -13.47
N HIS A 153 20.16 -11.50 -13.55
CA HIS A 153 19.29 -12.11 -14.56
C HIS A 153 19.08 -11.25 -15.80
N ASN A 154 19.82 -10.14 -15.96
CA ASN A 154 19.72 -9.21 -17.10
C ASN A 154 18.30 -8.75 -17.41
N VAL A 155 17.50 -8.47 -16.37
CA VAL A 155 16.16 -7.90 -16.52
C VAL A 155 16.24 -6.56 -17.24
N GLU A 156 15.39 -6.38 -18.26
CA GLU A 156 15.34 -5.15 -19.06
C GLU A 156 14.47 -4.10 -18.35
N PHE A 157 15.11 -2.98 -17.95
CA PHE A 157 14.45 -1.86 -17.28
C PHE A 157 14.35 -0.63 -18.18
N TYR A 158 13.16 -0.04 -18.18
CA TYR A 158 12.90 1.30 -18.67
C TYR A 158 12.70 2.21 -17.45
N ASN A 159 13.80 2.78 -16.98
CA ASN A 159 13.83 3.64 -15.81
C ASN A 159 13.31 5.04 -16.14
N GLU A 160 12.55 5.62 -15.23
CA GLU A 160 11.93 6.95 -15.36
C GLU A 160 10.89 7.01 -16.51
N PHE A 161 10.19 5.90 -16.73
CA PHE A 161 9.05 5.79 -17.65
C PHE A 161 7.74 5.84 -16.87
N TYR A 162 6.93 6.87 -17.12
CA TYR A 162 5.62 7.05 -16.53
C TYR A 162 4.59 6.35 -17.41
N VAL A 163 4.04 5.23 -16.96
CA VAL A 163 2.90 4.62 -17.65
C VAL A 163 1.67 5.45 -17.38
N LEU A 164 0.99 5.89 -18.43
CA LEU A 164 -0.15 6.81 -18.35
C LEU A 164 -1.45 6.19 -18.87
N ASP A 165 -1.37 5.06 -19.57
CA ASP A 165 -2.54 4.34 -20.04
C ASP A 165 -2.27 2.85 -20.27
N LEU A 166 -3.34 2.04 -20.23
CA LEU A 166 -3.34 0.64 -20.69
C LEU A 166 -3.96 0.55 -22.09
N LEU A 167 -3.45 -0.35 -22.92
CA LEU A 167 -4.08 -0.67 -24.20
C LEU A 167 -5.18 -1.71 -23.94
N TYR A 168 -6.43 -1.26 -23.83
CA TYR A 168 -7.59 -2.12 -23.57
C TYR A 168 -8.40 -2.29 -24.85
N VAL A 169 -8.26 -3.44 -25.51
CA VAL A 169 -8.83 -3.75 -26.83
C VAL A 169 -9.76 -4.94 -26.68
N ASP A 170 -11.02 -4.81 -27.09
CA ASP A 170 -12.03 -5.88 -27.09
C ASP A 170 -12.12 -6.69 -25.79
N GLY A 171 -12.02 -6.01 -24.64
CA GLY A 171 -12.12 -6.64 -23.32
C GLY A 171 -10.82 -7.25 -22.80
N ARG A 172 -9.69 -7.06 -23.49
CA ARG A 172 -8.36 -7.57 -23.14
C ARG A 172 -7.36 -6.44 -22.98
N VAL A 173 -6.40 -6.60 -22.05
CA VAL A 173 -5.25 -5.70 -21.96
C VAL A 173 -4.12 -6.21 -22.85
N SER A 174 -3.72 -5.40 -23.83
CA SER A 174 -2.76 -5.75 -24.90
C SER A 174 -1.46 -4.92 -24.82
N GLY A 175 -1.22 -4.25 -23.70
CA GLY A 175 -0.03 -3.43 -23.50
C GLY A 175 -0.26 -2.16 -22.68
N ALA A 176 0.71 -1.26 -22.74
CA ALA A 176 0.71 0.00 -22.00
C ALA A 176 1.33 1.13 -22.84
N VAL A 177 0.94 2.37 -22.54
CA VAL A 177 1.52 3.58 -23.14
C VAL A 177 2.22 4.39 -22.06
N ALA A 178 3.47 4.76 -22.32
CA ALA A 178 4.33 5.41 -21.35
C ALA A 178 4.99 6.68 -21.90
N TYR A 179 5.27 7.61 -20.99
CA TYR A 179 6.03 8.82 -21.20
C TYR A 179 7.45 8.64 -20.66
N ASP A 180 8.45 8.77 -21.52
CA ASP A 180 9.87 8.80 -21.13
C ASP A 180 10.20 10.17 -20.52
N LEU A 181 10.46 10.22 -19.21
CA LEU A 181 10.79 11.46 -18.51
C LEU A 181 12.00 12.16 -19.12
N ALA A 182 13.02 11.42 -19.54
CA ALA A 182 14.28 11.99 -19.97
C ALA A 182 14.17 12.75 -21.30
N THR A 183 13.35 12.23 -22.21
CA THR A 183 13.22 12.77 -23.57
C THR A 183 11.90 13.50 -23.82
N GLY A 184 10.85 13.17 -23.07
CA GLY A 184 9.48 13.59 -23.30
C GLY A 184 8.76 12.81 -24.41
N ASN A 185 9.37 11.73 -24.92
CA ASN A 185 8.77 10.90 -25.96
C ASN A 185 7.72 9.95 -25.39
N ILE A 186 6.67 9.72 -26.17
CA ILE A 186 5.68 8.68 -25.89
C ILE A 186 6.12 7.37 -26.53
N HIS A 187 5.95 6.29 -25.77
CA HIS A 187 6.33 4.93 -26.11
C HIS A 187 5.12 4.01 -25.95
N VAL A 188 4.89 3.16 -26.94
CA VAL A 188 3.84 2.13 -26.93
C VAL A 188 4.50 0.78 -26.67
N PHE A 189 4.10 0.12 -25.60
CA PHE A 189 4.58 -1.21 -25.23
C PHE A 189 3.46 -2.22 -25.46
N GLN A 190 3.45 -2.85 -26.63
CA GLN A 190 2.52 -3.94 -26.92
C GLN A 190 2.96 -5.19 -26.15
N ALA A 191 2.02 -5.81 -25.43
CA ALA A 191 2.28 -6.97 -24.60
C ALA A 191 1.14 -7.97 -24.65
N LYS A 192 1.43 -9.24 -24.39
CA LYS A 192 0.39 -10.26 -24.20
C LYS A 192 -0.15 -10.20 -22.76
N ALA A 193 0.72 -9.93 -21.79
CA ALA A 193 0.34 -9.71 -20.40
C ALA A 193 0.96 -8.44 -19.83
N VAL A 194 0.20 -7.73 -19.00
CA VAL A 194 0.64 -6.58 -18.23
C VAL A 194 0.44 -6.85 -16.74
N ILE A 195 1.49 -6.63 -15.94
CA ILE A 195 1.44 -6.76 -14.48
C ILE A 195 1.56 -5.37 -13.85
N LEU A 196 0.52 -4.91 -13.15
CA LEU A 196 0.55 -3.69 -12.35
C LEU A 196 1.21 -3.97 -10.99
N ALA A 197 2.24 -3.20 -10.66
CA ALA A 197 2.97 -3.26 -9.39
C ALA A 197 3.34 -1.84 -8.90
N THR A 198 2.41 -0.89 -9.05
CA THR A 198 2.67 0.57 -8.92
C THR A 198 2.63 1.10 -7.50
N GLY A 199 2.28 0.28 -6.51
CA GLY A 199 2.13 0.70 -5.11
C GLY A 199 0.81 1.43 -4.82
N GLY A 200 0.70 1.98 -3.61
CA GLY A 200 -0.49 2.66 -3.10
C GLY A 200 -0.68 4.11 -3.55
N PHE A 201 -1.65 4.77 -2.92
CA PHE A 201 -2.09 6.14 -3.24
C PHE A 201 -2.11 7.08 -2.02
N GLY A 202 -1.24 6.83 -1.02
CA GLY A 202 -1.29 7.57 0.25
C GLY A 202 -1.06 9.08 0.16
N LYS A 203 -0.58 9.61 -0.98
CA LYS A 203 -0.47 11.06 -1.21
C LYS A 203 -1.80 11.78 -1.42
N VAL A 204 -2.94 11.09 -1.33
CA VAL A 204 -4.24 11.74 -1.11
C VAL A 204 -4.35 12.38 0.27
N PHE A 205 -3.56 11.94 1.25
CA PHE A 205 -3.50 12.51 2.61
C PHE A 205 -2.33 13.49 2.74
N ARG A 206 -2.50 14.50 3.61
CA ARG A 206 -1.47 15.48 3.93
C ARG A 206 -0.38 14.82 4.79
N THR A 207 -0.81 14.16 5.86
CA THR A 207 0.08 13.47 6.80
C THR A 207 0.13 12.00 6.44
N THR A 208 1.16 11.64 5.67
CA THR A 208 1.37 10.26 5.22
C THR A 208 2.82 9.84 5.34
N SER A 209 3.06 8.57 5.66
CA SER A 209 4.39 7.97 5.62
C SER A 209 4.83 7.61 4.20
N ASN A 210 3.93 7.75 3.22
CA ASN A 210 4.15 7.35 1.85
C ASN A 210 5.15 8.32 1.18
N ALA A 211 5.99 7.78 0.30
CA ALA A 211 6.84 8.61 -0.55
C ALA A 211 5.99 9.55 -1.42
N HIS A 212 6.56 10.67 -1.87
CA HIS A 212 5.89 11.63 -2.77
C HIS A 212 5.33 11.00 -4.05
N THR A 213 5.87 9.86 -4.44
CA THR A 213 5.60 9.15 -5.69
C THR A 213 4.46 8.13 -5.57
N LEU A 214 3.85 7.95 -4.39
CA LEU A 214 2.71 7.03 -4.21
C LEU A 214 1.38 7.74 -4.45
N THR A 215 1.09 7.90 -5.73
CA THR A 215 -0.01 8.69 -6.30
C THR A 215 -1.12 7.84 -6.89
N GLY A 216 -1.02 6.50 -6.79
CA GLY A 216 -2.07 5.59 -7.21
C GLY A 216 -2.21 5.38 -8.72
N ASP A 217 -1.18 5.70 -9.51
CA ASP A 217 -1.27 5.75 -10.99
C ASP A 217 -1.88 4.48 -11.60
N GLY A 218 -1.44 3.30 -11.18
CA GLY A 218 -1.99 2.03 -11.70
C GLY A 218 -3.49 1.86 -11.40
N MET A 219 -3.95 2.26 -10.22
CA MET A 219 -5.37 2.26 -9.87
C MET A 219 -6.14 3.31 -10.69
N GLY A 220 -5.57 4.51 -10.85
CA GLY A 220 -6.17 5.57 -11.67
C GLY A 220 -6.30 5.18 -13.14
N ILE A 221 -5.32 4.46 -13.69
CA ILE A 221 -5.37 3.96 -15.07
C ILE A 221 -6.46 2.88 -15.22
N VAL A 222 -6.53 1.91 -14.30
CA VAL A 222 -7.59 0.88 -14.29
C VAL A 222 -8.97 1.55 -14.19
N TRP A 223 -9.12 2.50 -13.27
CA TRP A 223 -10.35 3.28 -13.08
C TRP A 223 -10.80 4.00 -14.36
N ARG A 224 -9.86 4.64 -15.07
CA ARG A 224 -10.15 5.34 -16.34
C ARG A 224 -10.51 4.42 -17.49
N LYS A 225 -10.20 3.12 -17.40
CA LYS A 225 -10.71 2.09 -18.34
C LYS A 225 -12.10 1.56 -17.99
N GLY A 226 -12.75 2.10 -16.95
CA GLY A 226 -14.05 1.62 -16.48
C GLY A 226 -13.97 0.28 -15.76
N LEU A 227 -12.76 -0.18 -15.43
CA LEU A 227 -12.52 -1.40 -14.66
C LEU A 227 -12.62 -1.10 -13.16
N PRO A 228 -13.00 -2.09 -12.33
CA PRO A 228 -13.30 -1.82 -10.94
C PRO A 228 -12.07 -1.59 -10.06
N LEU A 229 -12.32 -0.90 -8.95
CA LEU A 229 -11.45 -0.91 -7.77
C LEU A 229 -12.22 -1.51 -6.59
N GLU A 230 -11.52 -2.24 -5.73
CA GLU A 230 -12.07 -2.97 -4.59
C GLU A 230 -11.61 -2.33 -3.27
N ASP A 231 -12.51 -2.17 -2.30
CA ASP A 231 -12.21 -1.84 -0.89
C ASP A 231 -11.42 -0.54 -0.65
N MET A 232 -11.58 0.45 -1.54
CA MET A 232 -10.84 1.71 -1.53
C MET A 232 -11.05 2.55 -0.26
N GLU A 233 -12.17 2.38 0.45
CA GLU A 233 -12.46 3.05 1.72
C GLU A 233 -11.59 2.60 2.89
N PHE A 234 -10.98 1.42 2.78
CA PHE A 234 -10.11 0.86 3.81
C PHE A 234 -8.68 1.39 3.61
N PHE A 235 -8.36 2.41 4.40
CA PHE A 235 -7.03 2.99 4.47
C PHE A 235 -6.45 2.81 5.87
N GLN A 236 -5.23 2.28 5.97
CA GLN A 236 -4.59 2.07 7.25
C GLN A 236 -3.82 3.30 7.69
N PHE A 237 -4.06 3.70 8.94
CA PHE A 237 -3.28 4.70 9.64
C PHE A 237 -2.29 3.99 10.57
N HIS A 238 -0.99 4.13 10.29
CA HIS A 238 0.03 3.59 11.17
C HIS A 238 0.05 4.39 12.47
N PRO A 239 0.09 3.74 13.65
CA PRO A 239 0.03 4.46 14.92
C PRO A 239 1.16 5.48 15.10
N THR A 240 2.39 5.08 14.82
CA THR A 240 3.59 5.86 15.18
C THR A 240 4.26 6.51 13.97
N GLY A 241 3.60 7.47 13.33
CA GLY A 241 4.28 8.45 12.47
C GLY A 241 4.79 9.62 13.29
N LEU A 242 5.94 10.21 12.93
CA LEU A 242 6.44 11.43 13.58
C LEU A 242 5.38 12.52 13.50
N ALA A 243 4.99 13.07 14.65
CA ALA A 243 3.91 14.07 14.70
C ALA A 243 4.21 15.26 13.77
N GLY A 244 3.22 15.64 12.96
CA GLY A 244 3.32 16.73 11.97
C GLY A 244 4.00 16.35 10.64
N LEU A 245 4.98 15.44 10.64
CA LEU A 245 5.72 15.06 9.42
C LEU A 245 5.22 13.77 8.76
N GLY A 246 4.74 12.81 9.56
CA GLY A 246 4.27 11.50 9.09
C GLY A 246 5.36 10.48 8.78
N VAL A 247 6.65 10.79 8.99
CA VAL A 247 7.74 9.81 8.82
C VAL A 247 7.51 8.61 9.74
N LEU A 248 7.56 7.40 9.17
CA LEU A 248 7.29 6.16 9.90
C LEU A 248 8.34 5.91 10.99
N LEU A 249 7.88 5.68 12.22
CA LEU A 249 8.64 4.92 13.21
C LEU A 249 8.06 3.52 13.33
N SER A 250 8.87 2.52 13.00
CA SER A 250 8.45 1.13 12.94
C SER A 250 7.74 0.67 14.21
N GLU A 251 6.68 -0.12 14.02
CA GLU A 251 6.06 -0.90 15.09
C GLU A 251 7.04 -1.87 15.78
N ALA A 252 8.19 -2.16 15.16
CA ALA A 252 9.30 -2.84 15.82
C ALA A 252 9.71 -2.15 17.14
N ALA A 253 9.62 -0.82 17.25
CA ALA A 253 9.93 -0.12 18.49
C ALA A 253 9.05 -0.60 19.66
N ARG A 254 7.74 -0.79 19.42
CA ARG A 254 6.81 -1.38 20.38
C ARG A 254 7.07 -2.88 20.58
N GLY A 255 7.43 -3.59 19.51
CA GLY A 255 7.85 -5.01 19.55
C GLY A 255 9.09 -5.27 20.42
N GLU A 256 10.00 -4.29 20.50
CA GLU A 256 11.20 -4.31 21.35
C GLU A 256 10.95 -3.76 22.76
N GLY A 257 9.72 -3.36 23.09
CA GLY A 257 9.30 -2.94 24.42
C GLY A 257 9.00 -1.45 24.58
N GLY A 258 8.99 -0.67 23.50
CA GLY A 258 8.56 0.73 23.51
C GLY A 258 7.10 0.90 23.92
N ILE A 259 6.79 2.00 24.60
CA ILE A 259 5.50 2.25 25.26
C ILE A 259 4.85 3.51 24.71
N LEU A 260 3.54 3.49 24.46
CA LEU A 260 2.79 4.71 24.14
C LEU A 260 2.30 5.42 25.40
N ARG A 261 2.56 6.72 25.51
CA ARG A 261 2.18 7.56 26.66
C ARG A 261 1.44 8.83 26.26
N ASN A 262 0.42 9.18 27.03
CA ASN A 262 -0.31 10.44 26.87
C ASN A 262 0.38 11.59 27.68
N SER A 263 -0.22 12.78 27.72
CA SER A 263 0.35 13.92 28.46
C SER A 263 0.45 13.73 29.97
N GLU A 264 -0.30 12.78 30.52
CA GLU A 264 -0.33 12.45 31.95
C GLU A 264 0.69 11.35 32.30
N ASN A 265 1.55 10.97 31.34
CA ASN A 265 2.51 9.88 31.45
C ASN A 265 1.86 8.48 31.60
N GLU A 266 0.55 8.36 31.35
CA GLU A 266 -0.22 7.12 31.40
C GLU A 266 0.13 6.23 30.21
N ARG A 267 0.38 4.94 30.46
CA ARG A 267 0.42 3.91 29.42
C ARG A 267 -1.02 3.52 29.02
N PHE A 268 -1.66 4.41 28.28
CA PHE A 268 -3.10 4.34 28.00
C PHE A 268 -3.53 3.05 27.26
N MET A 269 -2.65 2.39 26.51
CA MET A 269 -2.99 1.14 25.81
C MET A 269 -3.36 -0.02 26.77
N GLU A 270 -2.97 0.03 28.05
CA GLU A 270 -3.44 -0.94 29.06
C GLU A 270 -4.95 -0.85 29.31
N ARG A 271 -5.55 0.33 29.10
CA ARG A 271 -6.99 0.56 29.18
C ARG A 271 -7.72 0.09 27.91
N TYR A 272 -7.15 0.34 26.73
CA TYR A 272 -7.82 0.04 25.45
C TYR A 272 -7.66 -1.41 24.97
N ALA A 273 -6.52 -2.06 25.26
CA ALA A 273 -6.23 -3.44 24.86
C ALA A 273 -5.47 -4.18 25.98
N PRO A 274 -6.15 -4.66 27.03
CA PRO A 274 -5.49 -5.15 28.24
C PRO A 274 -4.51 -6.33 28.02
N THR A 275 -4.81 -7.21 27.07
CA THR A 275 -4.02 -8.43 26.83
C THR A 275 -2.71 -8.08 26.13
N ILE A 276 -2.77 -7.44 24.96
CA ILE A 276 -1.61 -7.23 24.08
C ILE A 276 -1.06 -5.78 24.10
N LYS A 277 -1.79 -4.82 24.70
CA LYS A 277 -1.39 -3.43 24.94
C LYS A 277 -0.93 -2.73 23.66
N ASP A 278 0.29 -2.17 23.65
CA ASP A 278 0.87 -1.42 22.53
C ASP A 278 1.07 -2.26 21.25
N LEU A 279 0.97 -3.59 21.35
CA LEU A 279 1.03 -4.54 20.24
C LEU A 279 -0.36 -4.94 19.70
N ALA A 280 -1.40 -4.19 20.07
CA ALA A 280 -2.72 -4.36 19.49
C ALA A 280 -2.70 -4.03 17.98
N PRO A 281 -3.71 -4.47 17.21
CA PRO A 281 -3.82 -4.11 15.81
C PRO A 281 -3.79 -2.61 15.58
N ARG A 282 -3.21 -2.21 14.45
CA ARG A 282 -2.92 -0.81 14.11
C ARG A 282 -4.16 0.08 14.17
N ASP A 283 -5.29 -0.41 13.69
CA ASP A 283 -6.56 0.32 13.71
C ASP A 283 -7.03 0.65 15.15
N MET A 284 -6.87 -0.29 16.09
CA MET A 284 -7.22 -0.07 17.50
C MET A 284 -6.27 0.92 18.17
N VAL A 285 -4.95 0.76 17.94
CA VAL A 285 -3.94 1.67 18.52
C VAL A 285 -4.11 3.08 17.97
N ALA A 286 -4.33 3.22 16.66
CA ALA A 286 -4.55 4.52 16.02
C ALA A 286 -5.81 5.21 16.56
N ARG A 287 -6.93 4.48 16.72
CA ARG A 287 -8.15 5.01 17.36
C ARG A 287 -7.91 5.43 18.81
N ALA A 288 -7.20 4.61 19.59
CA ALA A 288 -6.88 4.94 20.97
C ALA A 288 -6.06 6.24 21.07
N MET A 289 -5.01 6.38 20.25
CA MET A 289 -4.19 7.60 20.20
C MET A 289 -5.00 8.84 19.81
N ALA A 290 -5.87 8.71 18.81
CA ALA A 290 -6.74 9.81 18.38
C ALA A 290 -7.76 10.19 19.46
N ASN A 291 -8.32 9.23 20.20
CA ASN A 291 -9.20 9.51 21.34
C ASN A 291 -8.47 10.20 22.49
N GLU A 292 -7.25 9.78 22.84
CA GLU A 292 -6.46 10.47 23.87
C GLU A 292 -6.26 11.97 23.53
N VAL A 293 -5.97 12.28 22.27
CA VAL A 293 -5.84 13.67 21.79
C VAL A 293 -7.18 14.40 21.83
N ARG A 294 -8.26 13.81 21.29
CA ARG A 294 -9.60 14.41 21.26
C ARG A 294 -10.18 14.69 22.64
N GLU A 295 -9.88 13.83 23.61
CA GLU A 295 -10.32 13.96 25.00
C GLU A 295 -9.39 14.88 25.83
N GLY A 296 -8.45 15.57 25.19
CA GLY A 296 -7.61 16.59 25.83
C GLY A 296 -6.44 16.02 26.64
N ARG A 297 -6.08 14.74 26.45
CA ARG A 297 -4.91 14.08 27.03
C ARG A 297 -3.72 13.98 26.06
N GLY A 298 -3.80 14.67 24.93
CA GLY A 298 -2.66 14.83 24.02
C GLY A 298 -1.52 15.64 24.64
N ALA A 299 -0.29 15.33 24.22
CA ALA A 299 0.95 15.95 24.60
C ALA A 299 1.36 17.11 23.68
N GLY A 300 2.39 17.84 24.10
CA GLY A 300 2.87 19.05 23.43
C GLY A 300 2.07 20.30 23.77
N PRO A 301 2.50 21.48 23.28
CA PRO A 301 1.84 22.76 23.57
C PRO A 301 0.38 22.79 23.08
N ASP A 302 0.10 22.15 21.94
CA ASP A 302 -1.23 22.12 21.31
C ASP A 302 -2.03 20.85 21.65
N LYS A 303 -1.52 19.99 22.54
CA LYS A 303 -2.11 18.68 22.86
C LYS A 303 -2.43 17.81 21.63
N ALA A 304 -1.59 17.88 20.60
CA ALA A 304 -1.90 17.36 19.27
C ALA A 304 -1.34 15.95 18.96
N TYR A 305 -0.56 15.37 19.86
CA TYR A 305 0.08 14.06 19.66
C TYR A 305 0.20 13.27 20.96
N VAL A 306 0.75 12.07 20.91
CA VAL A 306 1.17 11.31 22.10
C VAL A 306 2.65 10.95 21.98
N TYR A 307 3.21 10.28 22.98
CA TYR A 307 4.62 9.94 23.03
C TYR A 307 4.86 8.45 22.77
N LEU A 308 5.94 8.14 22.05
CA LEU A 308 6.60 6.83 22.05
C LEU A 308 7.80 6.91 23.00
N ASP A 309 7.73 6.18 24.10
CA ASP A 309 8.76 6.10 25.14
C ASP A 309 9.66 4.88 24.92
N LEU A 310 10.94 5.14 24.69
CA LEU A 310 12.01 4.14 24.59
C LEU A 310 13.05 4.28 25.71
N THR A 311 12.87 5.26 26.60
CA THR A 311 13.91 5.71 27.57
C THR A 311 14.24 4.65 28.62
N HIS A 312 13.37 3.66 28.81
CA HIS A 312 13.58 2.52 29.72
C HIS A 312 14.34 1.36 29.07
N LEU A 313 14.57 1.37 27.75
CA LEU A 313 15.27 0.30 27.05
C LEU A 313 16.80 0.50 27.15
N PRO A 314 17.59 -0.58 27.28
CA PRO A 314 19.05 -0.49 27.21
C PRO A 314 19.53 0.12 25.89
N LYS A 315 20.51 1.02 25.96
CA LYS A 315 21.07 1.70 24.79
C LYS A 315 21.56 0.71 23.73
N GLU A 316 22.24 -0.35 24.15
CA GLU A 316 22.78 -1.37 23.25
C GLU A 316 21.66 -2.10 22.48
N GLN A 317 20.48 -2.28 23.10
CA GLN A 317 19.32 -2.84 22.43
C GLN A 317 18.78 -1.88 21.36
N ILE A 318 18.67 -0.59 21.69
CA ILE A 318 18.20 0.44 20.77
C ILE A 318 19.14 0.53 19.56
N ASP A 319 20.45 0.61 19.79
CA ASP A 319 21.47 0.75 18.74
C ASP A 319 21.49 -0.46 17.80
N ALA A 320 21.34 -1.66 18.35
CA ALA A 320 21.38 -2.89 17.56
C ALA A 320 20.11 -3.13 16.73
N LYS A 321 18.94 -2.69 17.22
CA LYS A 321 17.65 -3.13 16.68
C LYS A 321 16.76 -2.03 16.10
N LEU A 322 16.96 -0.78 16.50
CA LEU A 322 16.15 0.39 16.12
C LEU A 322 17.00 1.58 15.61
N PRO A 323 18.10 1.37 14.84
CA PRO A 323 18.99 2.46 14.46
C PRO A 323 18.28 3.55 13.61
N ASP A 324 17.56 3.19 12.55
CA ASP A 324 16.91 4.15 11.64
C ASP A 324 15.82 4.95 12.38
N ILE A 325 15.03 4.29 13.25
CA ILE A 325 14.02 4.96 14.09
C ILE A 325 14.66 6.06 14.94
N THR A 326 15.79 5.77 15.58
CA THR A 326 16.45 6.78 16.41
C THR A 326 17.10 7.89 15.60
N GLU A 327 17.65 7.57 14.43
CA GLU A 327 18.20 8.56 13.52
C GLU A 327 17.11 9.51 13.01
N PHE A 328 15.91 9.00 12.69
CA PHE A 328 14.78 9.83 12.26
C PHE A 328 14.29 10.76 13.38
N ALA A 329 14.17 10.27 14.62
CA ALA A 329 13.81 11.12 15.74
C ALA A 329 14.81 12.26 15.96
N ARG A 330 16.12 11.96 15.91
CA ARG A 330 17.19 12.96 16.03
C ARG A 330 17.18 13.95 14.86
N THR A 331 17.10 13.44 13.64
CA THR A 331 17.24 14.24 12.41
C THR A 331 16.06 15.19 12.22
N TYR A 332 14.84 14.69 12.41
CA TYR A 332 13.64 15.44 12.05
C TYR A 332 13.03 16.22 13.20
N LEU A 333 13.21 15.76 14.45
CA LEU A 333 12.62 16.41 15.63
C LEU A 333 13.68 16.90 16.63
N GLY A 334 14.96 16.58 16.45
CA GLY A 334 16.00 16.94 17.42
C GLY A 334 15.87 16.22 18.77
N VAL A 335 15.11 15.11 18.82
CA VAL A 335 14.83 14.35 20.04
C VAL A 335 15.88 13.27 20.22
N GLU A 336 16.46 13.12 21.41
CA GLU A 336 17.36 12.02 21.76
C GLU A 336 16.58 10.85 22.40
N PRO A 337 16.31 9.75 21.67
CA PRO A 337 15.41 8.69 22.16
C PRO A 337 15.91 7.91 23.37
N TYR A 338 17.20 8.03 23.73
CA TYR A 338 17.70 7.43 24.97
C TYR A 338 17.20 8.16 26.21
N THR A 339 16.89 9.45 26.10
CA THR A 339 16.59 10.32 27.25
C THR A 339 15.26 11.06 27.13
N GLU A 340 14.69 11.13 25.92
CA GLU A 340 13.50 11.89 25.61
C GLU A 340 12.48 11.02 24.87
N MET A 341 11.19 11.29 25.10
CA MET A 341 10.10 10.57 24.42
C MET A 341 9.82 11.18 23.05
N ILE A 342 9.48 10.34 22.08
CA ILE A 342 9.33 10.78 20.68
C ILE A 342 7.88 11.17 20.39
N PRO A 343 7.60 12.40 19.91
CA PRO A 343 6.26 12.81 19.46
C PRO A 343 5.75 11.98 18.28
N VAL A 344 4.62 11.30 18.46
CA VAL A 344 4.01 10.43 17.44
C VAL A 344 2.49 10.61 17.34
N PHE A 345 1.96 10.46 16.13
CA PHE A 345 0.53 10.50 15.86
C PHE A 345 0.14 9.59 14.67
N PRO A 346 -1.10 9.06 14.64
CA PRO A 346 -1.56 8.23 13.53
C PRO A 346 -1.39 8.91 12.17
N THR A 347 -0.84 8.17 11.22
CA THR A 347 -0.42 8.69 9.92
C THR A 347 -0.90 7.77 8.81
N ALA A 348 -1.45 8.31 7.72
CA ALA A 348 -1.89 7.51 6.57
C ALA A 348 -0.71 6.69 6.01
N HIS A 349 -0.86 5.37 5.92
CA HIS A 349 0.27 4.47 5.72
C HIS A 349 0.10 3.48 4.56
N TYR A 350 -1.06 2.84 4.41
CA TYR A 350 -1.22 1.75 3.46
C TYR A 350 -2.66 1.67 2.94
N ALA A 351 -2.81 1.50 1.63
CA ALA A 351 -4.10 1.21 1.01
C ALA A 351 -4.38 -0.29 1.09
N MET A 352 -5.47 -0.71 1.73
CA MET A 352 -5.87 -2.13 1.70
C MET A 352 -6.59 -2.49 0.40
N GLY A 353 -7.40 -1.57 -0.10
CA GLY A 353 -8.05 -1.68 -1.39
C GLY A 353 -7.13 -1.41 -2.59
N GLY A 354 -7.62 -1.72 -3.78
CA GLY A 354 -6.87 -1.61 -5.03
C GLY A 354 -7.56 -2.33 -6.19
N VAL A 355 -6.80 -2.77 -7.18
CA VAL A 355 -7.28 -3.56 -8.32
C VAL A 355 -7.67 -4.97 -7.84
N PRO A 356 -8.94 -5.40 -7.95
CA PRO A 356 -9.35 -6.73 -7.52
C PRO A 356 -8.62 -7.80 -8.31
N THR A 357 -8.11 -8.82 -7.63
CA THR A 357 -7.41 -9.95 -8.25
C THR A 357 -7.86 -11.26 -7.62
N ASN A 358 -7.62 -12.38 -8.31
CA ASN A 358 -7.67 -13.69 -7.69
C ASN A 358 -6.30 -14.11 -7.12
N ILE A 359 -6.21 -15.29 -6.51
CA ILE A 359 -4.95 -15.79 -5.93
C ILE A 359 -3.81 -16.00 -6.94
N LYS A 360 -4.05 -15.98 -8.26
CA LYS A 360 -3.00 -16.04 -9.29
C LYS A 360 -2.45 -14.66 -9.65
N GLY A 361 -3.09 -13.59 -9.16
CA GLY A 361 -2.80 -12.21 -9.52
C GLY A 361 -3.52 -11.74 -10.78
N GLU A 362 -4.44 -12.52 -11.34
CA GLU A 362 -5.25 -12.11 -12.51
C GLU A 362 -6.27 -11.05 -12.05
N ALA A 363 -6.33 -9.91 -12.74
CA ALA A 363 -7.26 -8.83 -12.42
C ALA A 363 -8.70 -9.19 -12.78
N LEU A 364 -9.67 -8.72 -12.00
CA LEU A 364 -11.08 -9.03 -12.17
C LEU A 364 -11.87 -7.82 -12.71
N ALA A 365 -12.75 -8.05 -13.68
CA ALA A 365 -13.67 -7.05 -14.23
C ALA A 365 -14.93 -6.89 -13.38
N ASP A 366 -15.26 -7.92 -12.60
CA ASP A 366 -16.41 -8.00 -11.71
C ASP A 366 -16.07 -8.99 -10.57
N ASN A 367 -17.07 -9.63 -9.97
CA ASN A 367 -16.87 -10.58 -8.87
C ASN A 367 -16.07 -11.85 -9.28
N TYR A 368 -16.09 -12.25 -10.56
CA TYR A 368 -15.56 -13.55 -11.00
C TYR A 368 -14.83 -13.52 -12.35
N THR A 369 -15.12 -12.54 -13.21
CA THR A 369 -14.61 -12.50 -14.58
C THR A 369 -13.18 -11.97 -14.60
N VAL A 370 -12.24 -12.80 -15.03
CA VAL A 370 -10.83 -12.39 -15.26
C VAL A 370 -10.74 -11.48 -16.48
N ILE A 371 -9.96 -10.41 -16.37
CA ILE A 371 -9.57 -9.53 -17.47
C ILE A 371 -8.36 -10.18 -18.17
N PRO A 372 -8.50 -10.70 -19.41
CA PRO A 372 -7.40 -11.35 -20.09
C PRO A 372 -6.23 -10.39 -20.28
N GLY A 373 -5.03 -10.88 -20.00
CA GLY A 373 -3.78 -10.11 -20.14
C GLY A 373 -3.52 -9.08 -19.03
N LEU A 374 -4.39 -8.92 -18.02
CA LEU A 374 -4.15 -8.00 -16.90
C LEU A 374 -3.91 -8.73 -15.58
N TYR A 375 -2.83 -8.36 -14.91
CA TYR A 375 -2.46 -8.85 -13.59
C TYR A 375 -2.15 -7.67 -12.67
N ALA A 376 -2.26 -7.88 -11.35
CA ALA A 376 -1.79 -6.92 -10.36
C ALA A 376 -1.17 -7.62 -9.14
N ALA A 377 -0.15 -7.01 -8.53
CA ALA A 377 0.51 -7.54 -7.34
C ALA A 377 1.09 -6.45 -6.43
N GLY A 378 1.15 -6.73 -5.13
CA GLY A 378 1.54 -5.76 -4.10
C GLY A 378 0.42 -4.76 -3.79
N GLU A 379 0.76 -3.60 -3.22
CA GLU A 379 -0.23 -2.64 -2.70
C GLU A 379 -1.19 -2.05 -3.76
N VAL A 380 -0.90 -2.20 -5.05
CA VAL A 380 -1.87 -1.83 -6.11
C VAL A 380 -3.02 -2.84 -6.23
N ALA A 381 -2.83 -4.06 -5.75
CA ALA A 381 -3.79 -5.16 -5.86
C ALA A 381 -4.59 -5.35 -4.57
N CYS A 382 -5.83 -5.77 -4.73
CA CYS A 382 -6.69 -6.27 -3.68
C CYS A 382 -7.00 -7.74 -4.00
N VAL A 383 -6.31 -8.67 -3.34
CA VAL A 383 -6.48 -10.12 -3.58
C VAL A 383 -7.76 -10.73 -2.97
N SER A 384 -8.22 -10.44 -1.75
CA SER A 384 -7.71 -9.58 -0.66
C SER A 384 -7.12 -10.37 0.51
N VAL A 385 -5.83 -10.19 0.80
CA VAL A 385 -5.15 -10.80 1.98
C VAL A 385 -5.09 -9.89 3.21
N HIS A 386 -5.58 -8.66 3.09
CA HIS A 386 -5.49 -7.64 4.16
C HIS A 386 -6.86 -7.22 4.69
N GLY A 387 -7.92 -7.39 3.88
CA GLY A 387 -9.28 -7.00 4.25
C GLY A 387 -9.35 -5.58 4.80
N ALA A 388 -10.08 -5.41 5.90
CA ALA A 388 -10.30 -4.09 6.47
C ALA A 388 -9.11 -3.56 7.29
N ASN A 389 -8.10 -4.38 7.61
CA ASN A 389 -6.92 -3.93 8.34
C ASN A 389 -5.74 -4.89 8.13
N ARG A 390 -4.67 -4.37 7.53
CA ARG A 390 -3.43 -5.12 7.32
C ARG A 390 -2.66 -5.36 8.62
N LEU A 391 -2.20 -6.59 8.87
CA LEU A 391 -1.18 -6.83 9.90
C LEU A 391 0.20 -6.30 9.48
N GLY A 392 0.95 -5.77 10.44
CA GLY A 392 2.33 -5.39 10.18
C GLY A 392 3.14 -6.55 9.61
N THR A 393 4.13 -6.27 8.75
CA THR A 393 5.00 -7.27 8.07
C THR A 393 4.33 -8.13 6.98
N ASN A 394 2.99 -8.25 6.95
CA ASN A 394 2.28 -8.96 5.87
C ASN A 394 2.45 -8.30 4.49
N SER A 395 2.67 -6.99 4.38
CA SER A 395 2.85 -6.34 3.06
C SER A 395 4.14 -6.76 2.37
N LEU A 396 5.27 -6.87 3.10
CA LEU A 396 6.52 -7.35 2.53
C LEU A 396 6.44 -8.83 2.16
N LEU A 397 5.59 -9.60 2.84
CA LEU A 397 5.26 -10.96 2.46
C LEU A 397 4.43 -11.01 1.18
N ASP A 398 3.33 -10.26 1.13
CA ASP A 398 2.41 -10.13 -0.02
C ASP A 398 3.18 -9.85 -1.31
N ILE A 399 4.02 -8.80 -1.34
CA ILE A 399 4.79 -8.45 -2.55
C ILE A 399 5.67 -9.62 -3.06
N ASN A 400 6.16 -10.48 -2.16
CA ASN A 400 7.02 -11.59 -2.54
C ASN A 400 6.22 -12.81 -2.99
N VAL A 401 5.08 -13.09 -2.36
CA VAL A 401 4.19 -14.20 -2.76
C VAL A 401 3.44 -13.83 -4.03
N PHE A 402 2.68 -12.74 -4.03
CA PHE A 402 1.82 -12.40 -5.16
C PHE A 402 2.59 -11.77 -6.32
N GLY A 403 3.73 -11.10 -6.07
CA GLY A 403 4.66 -10.73 -7.15
C GLY A 403 5.20 -11.97 -7.87
N ARG A 404 5.60 -13.01 -7.12
CA ARG A 404 6.05 -14.28 -7.70
C ARG A 404 4.93 -14.95 -8.51
N ARG A 405 3.74 -15.09 -7.92
CA ARG A 405 2.59 -15.75 -8.55
C ARG A 405 2.17 -15.03 -9.83
N ALA A 406 2.00 -13.69 -9.78
CA ALA A 406 1.68 -12.90 -10.96
C ALA A 406 2.75 -13.06 -12.06
N GLY A 407 4.05 -13.05 -11.71
CA GLY A 407 5.12 -13.27 -12.67
C GLY A 407 5.07 -14.65 -13.35
N ILE A 408 4.78 -15.71 -12.59
CA ILE A 408 4.64 -17.07 -13.13
C ILE A 408 3.42 -17.17 -14.06
N TYR A 409 2.24 -16.77 -13.58
CA TYR A 409 1.00 -16.95 -14.34
C TYR A 409 0.90 -16.01 -15.55
N ALA A 410 1.42 -14.78 -15.47
CA ALA A 410 1.50 -13.89 -16.62
C ALA A 410 2.42 -14.45 -17.72
N ALA A 411 3.54 -15.07 -17.34
CA ALA A 411 4.43 -15.73 -18.29
C ALA A 411 3.78 -16.97 -18.93
N GLU A 412 3.11 -17.81 -18.14
CA GLU A 412 2.35 -18.96 -18.65
C GLU A 412 1.26 -18.54 -19.65
N TYR A 413 0.52 -17.48 -19.32
CA TYR A 413 -0.45 -16.89 -20.24
C TYR A 413 0.22 -16.38 -21.51
N ALA A 414 1.30 -15.60 -21.40
CA ALA A 414 1.97 -15.01 -22.55
C ALA A 414 2.62 -16.05 -23.51
N LEU A 415 2.97 -17.25 -23.01
CA LEU A 415 3.45 -18.35 -23.85
C LEU A 415 2.35 -18.96 -24.74
N THR A 416 1.08 -18.80 -24.36
CA THR A 416 -0.07 -19.38 -25.08
C THR A 416 -0.94 -18.34 -25.78
N ALA A 417 -0.89 -17.08 -25.34
CA ALA A 417 -1.59 -15.98 -25.96
C ALA A 417 -0.89 -15.50 -27.23
N GLU A 418 -1.68 -14.95 -28.16
CA GLU A 418 -1.19 -14.23 -29.33
C GLU A 418 -1.25 -12.72 -29.09
N PHE A 419 -0.47 -11.96 -29.86
CA PHE A 419 -0.57 -10.50 -29.86
C PHE A 419 -1.86 -10.06 -30.53
N ASP A 420 -2.61 -9.17 -29.89
CA ASP A 420 -3.79 -8.56 -30.51
C ASP A 420 -3.38 -7.50 -31.54
N GLU A 421 -4.24 -7.21 -32.52
CA GLU A 421 -4.03 -6.07 -33.41
C GLU A 421 -4.33 -4.78 -32.63
N LEU A 422 -3.38 -3.85 -32.61
CA LEU A 422 -3.59 -2.56 -31.95
C LEU A 422 -4.41 -1.63 -32.88
N PRO A 423 -5.20 -0.70 -32.32
CA PRO A 423 -5.83 0.36 -33.12
C PRO A 423 -4.76 1.19 -33.86
N GLU A 424 -5.14 1.99 -34.86
CA GLU A 424 -4.20 2.73 -35.71
C GLU A 424 -3.32 3.74 -34.93
N ASN A 425 -3.87 4.35 -33.87
CA ASN A 425 -3.17 5.33 -33.03
C ASN A 425 -3.32 4.96 -31.54
N PRO A 426 -2.70 3.85 -31.08
CA PRO A 426 -2.91 3.33 -29.71
C PRO A 426 -2.46 4.29 -28.61
N GLU A 427 -1.60 5.26 -28.93
CA GLU A 427 -1.09 6.29 -28.02
C GLU A 427 -2.02 7.50 -27.84
N SER A 428 -3.07 7.65 -28.66
CA SER A 428 -3.72 8.96 -28.87
C SER A 428 -4.24 9.58 -27.57
N VAL A 429 -4.81 8.76 -26.68
CA VAL A 429 -5.29 9.17 -25.35
C VAL A 429 -4.17 9.80 -24.52
N VAL A 430 -2.96 9.23 -24.56
CA VAL A 430 -1.82 9.75 -23.80
C VAL A 430 -1.24 11.00 -24.45
N VAL A 431 -1.18 11.03 -25.79
CA VAL A 431 -0.75 12.24 -26.52
C VAL A 431 -1.67 13.41 -26.15
N ASP A 432 -2.98 13.21 -26.21
CA ASP A 432 -3.96 14.25 -25.90
C ASP A 432 -3.89 14.68 -24.43
N MET A 433 -3.75 13.73 -23.49
CA MET A 433 -3.57 14.02 -22.06
C MET A 433 -2.33 14.87 -21.81
N VAL A 434 -1.18 14.46 -22.36
CA VAL A 434 0.11 15.13 -22.18
C VAL A 434 0.10 16.51 -22.81
N GLU A 435 -0.35 16.63 -24.07
CA GLU A 435 -0.32 17.91 -24.78
C GLU A 435 -1.38 18.89 -24.29
N SER A 436 -2.57 18.41 -23.91
CA SER A 436 -3.59 19.27 -23.28
C SER A 436 -3.08 19.82 -21.94
N MET A 437 -2.54 18.95 -21.08
CA MET A 437 -2.01 19.38 -19.79
C MET A 437 -0.79 20.28 -19.93
N ARG A 438 0.17 19.94 -20.82
CA ARG A 438 1.34 20.77 -21.12
C ARG A 438 0.93 22.13 -21.64
N ASN A 439 -0.08 22.23 -22.49
CA ASN A 439 -0.53 23.50 -23.06
C ASN A 439 -1.57 24.23 -22.19
N SER A 440 -1.93 23.70 -21.02
CA SER A 440 -2.88 24.35 -20.11
C SER A 440 -2.38 25.72 -19.65
N THR A 441 -3.23 26.75 -19.75
CA THR A 441 -2.91 28.15 -19.36
C THR A 441 -3.97 28.71 -18.43
N GLY A 442 -4.58 27.86 -17.60
CA GLY A 442 -5.59 28.29 -16.65
C GLY A 442 -5.03 29.17 -15.53
N THR A 443 -5.85 29.42 -14.52
CA THR A 443 -5.50 30.31 -13.40
C THR A 443 -5.16 29.56 -12.11
N GLU A 444 -5.42 28.25 -12.07
CA GLU A 444 -5.21 27.43 -10.88
C GLU A 444 -3.81 26.83 -10.85
N ARG A 445 -3.25 26.69 -9.64
CA ARG A 445 -1.94 26.06 -9.41
C ARG A 445 -2.12 24.63 -8.92
N VAL A 446 -1.45 23.68 -9.57
CA VAL A 446 -1.43 22.25 -9.21
C VAL A 446 -1.16 22.05 -7.72
N ALA A 447 -0.13 22.69 -7.17
CA ALA A 447 0.24 22.57 -5.76
C ALA A 447 -0.87 23.06 -4.80
N ALA A 448 -1.65 24.08 -5.20
CA ALA A 448 -2.73 24.62 -4.37
C ALA A 448 -3.92 23.64 -4.30
N ILE A 449 -4.30 23.05 -5.44
CA ILE A 449 -5.35 22.02 -5.50
C ILE A 449 -4.90 20.78 -4.72
N ARG A 450 -3.66 20.32 -4.93
CA ARG A 450 -3.10 19.17 -4.18
C ARG A 450 -3.13 19.41 -2.67
N SER A 451 -2.68 20.58 -2.22
CA SER A 451 -2.68 20.92 -0.80
C SER A 451 -4.10 20.96 -0.22
N ALA A 452 -5.08 21.45 -0.99
CA ALA A 452 -6.48 21.49 -0.58
C ALA A 452 -7.12 20.08 -0.53
N LEU A 453 -6.83 19.22 -1.51
CA LEU A 453 -7.24 17.81 -1.51
C LEU A 453 -6.71 17.10 -0.27
N GLN A 454 -5.40 17.17 -0.05
CA GLN A 454 -4.73 16.58 1.10
C GLN A 454 -5.29 17.12 2.41
N ALA A 455 -5.65 18.40 2.43
CA ALA A 455 -6.22 19.02 3.61
C ALA A 455 -7.61 18.50 3.95
N THR A 456 -8.51 18.41 2.97
CA THR A 456 -9.87 17.89 3.20
C THR A 456 -9.83 16.41 3.57
N MET A 457 -8.98 15.60 2.93
CA MET A 457 -8.82 14.18 3.25
C MET A 457 -8.33 13.94 4.69
N ASP A 458 -7.34 14.69 5.16
CA ASP A 458 -6.84 14.60 6.56
C ASP A 458 -7.88 15.03 7.59
N ILE A 459 -8.75 15.99 7.26
CA ILE A 459 -9.77 16.51 8.19
C ILE A 459 -10.98 15.57 8.23
N ASN A 460 -11.43 15.09 7.07
CA ASN A 460 -12.76 14.54 6.90
C ASN A 460 -12.81 13.02 6.67
N ALA A 461 -11.70 12.41 6.24
CA ALA A 461 -11.61 11.00 5.83
C ALA A 461 -10.46 10.23 6.53
N GLN A 462 -10.03 10.69 7.71
CA GLN A 462 -8.95 10.09 8.49
C GLN A 462 -9.44 8.87 9.33
N VAL A 463 -8.93 8.74 10.57
CA VAL A 463 -9.20 7.62 11.48
C VAL A 463 -10.68 7.57 11.87
N PHE A 464 -11.26 8.70 12.26
CA PHE A 464 -12.70 8.82 12.58
C PHE A 464 -13.42 9.52 11.43
N ARG A 465 -14.59 9.00 11.10
CA ARG A 465 -15.43 9.49 10.00
C ARG A 465 -16.87 9.61 10.47
N SER A 466 -17.63 10.47 9.83
CA SER A 466 -19.08 10.58 10.00
C SER A 466 -19.72 10.86 8.64
N GLU A 467 -21.02 10.66 8.51
CA GLU A 467 -21.75 11.06 7.31
C GLU A 467 -21.50 12.54 6.95
N ALA A 468 -21.49 13.43 7.95
CA ALA A 468 -21.25 14.85 7.76
C ALA A 468 -19.83 15.15 7.25
N SER A 469 -18.79 14.53 7.85
CA SER A 469 -17.42 14.73 7.41
C SER A 469 -17.21 14.20 6.00
N LEU A 470 -17.73 13.01 5.69
CA LEU A 470 -17.58 12.40 4.38
C LEU A 470 -18.33 13.16 3.28
N LYS A 471 -19.53 13.67 3.55
CA LYS A 471 -20.24 14.56 2.62
C LYS A 471 -19.49 15.87 2.36
N GLN A 472 -18.85 16.43 3.39
CA GLN A 472 -18.01 17.61 3.21
C GLN A 472 -16.79 17.30 2.33
N ALA A 473 -16.09 16.18 2.59
CA ALA A 473 -14.97 15.75 1.75
C ALA A 473 -15.39 15.58 0.28
N LEU A 474 -16.53 14.93 0.04
CA LEU A 474 -17.03 14.72 -1.31
C LEU A 474 -17.30 16.05 -2.03
N SER A 475 -17.99 16.98 -1.37
CA SER A 475 -18.28 18.30 -1.92
C SER A 475 -16.99 19.10 -2.20
N ASP A 476 -16.00 19.02 -1.31
CA ASP A 476 -14.69 19.66 -1.51
C ASP A 476 -13.96 19.05 -2.72
N ILE A 477 -13.98 17.71 -2.85
CA ILE A 477 -13.34 17.00 -3.97
C ILE A 477 -14.00 17.35 -5.30
N GLU A 478 -15.32 17.43 -5.37
CA GLU A 478 -16.06 17.89 -6.56
C GLU A 478 -15.61 19.29 -6.98
N ALA A 479 -15.58 20.24 -6.04
CA ALA A 479 -15.09 21.59 -6.32
C ALA A 479 -13.61 21.63 -6.74
N LEU A 480 -12.78 20.73 -6.21
CA LEU A 480 -11.37 20.62 -6.60
C LEU A 480 -11.20 20.00 -7.99
N LYS A 481 -12.04 19.04 -8.39
CA LYS A 481 -12.09 18.48 -9.75
C LYS A 481 -12.50 19.53 -10.78
N ASP A 482 -13.43 20.42 -10.43
CA ASP A 482 -13.79 21.57 -11.28
C ASP A 482 -12.61 22.54 -11.44
N ARG A 483 -11.96 22.91 -10.33
CA ARG A 483 -10.76 23.77 -10.36
C ARG A 483 -9.62 23.12 -11.14
N TYR A 484 -9.50 21.80 -11.09
CA TYR A 484 -8.47 21.04 -11.81
C TYR A 484 -8.59 21.22 -13.34
N GLN A 485 -9.79 21.44 -13.88
CA GLN A 485 -9.98 21.75 -15.31
C GLN A 485 -9.34 23.08 -15.73
N HIS A 486 -9.01 23.94 -14.76
CA HIS A 486 -8.44 25.27 -14.97
C HIS A 486 -7.00 25.40 -14.44
N VAL A 487 -6.28 24.28 -14.31
CA VAL A 487 -4.86 24.31 -13.94
C VAL A 487 -4.00 24.92 -15.03
N SER A 488 -2.82 25.36 -14.62
CA SER A 488 -1.75 25.81 -15.50
C SER A 488 -0.48 25.07 -15.16
N VAL A 489 0.11 24.40 -16.15
CA VAL A 489 1.47 23.90 -16.10
C VAL A 489 2.40 25.02 -16.59
N GLN A 490 3.36 25.43 -15.78
CA GLN A 490 4.26 26.54 -16.13
C GLN A 490 5.41 26.06 -17.03
N ASP A 491 5.94 24.87 -16.77
CA ASP A 491 6.97 24.27 -17.63
C ASP A 491 6.34 23.71 -18.92
N LYS A 492 6.65 24.34 -20.05
CA LYS A 492 6.20 23.89 -21.39
C LYS A 492 7.24 23.01 -22.09
N GLY A 493 8.41 22.79 -21.47
CA GLY A 493 9.48 21.94 -21.98
C GLY A 493 9.09 20.46 -21.99
N GLN A 494 9.84 19.63 -22.71
CA GLN A 494 9.56 18.19 -22.84
C GLN A 494 10.45 17.31 -21.95
N ARG A 495 11.72 17.69 -21.78
CA ARG A 495 12.69 16.91 -21.02
C ARG A 495 12.56 17.17 -19.53
N PHE A 496 12.46 16.11 -18.74
CA PHE A 496 12.38 16.18 -17.28
C PHE A 496 11.29 17.15 -16.77
N ASN A 497 10.17 17.25 -17.48
CA ASN A 497 9.08 18.13 -17.10
C ASN A 497 8.27 17.50 -15.95
N THR A 498 8.72 17.74 -14.72
CA THR A 498 8.05 17.22 -13.52
C THR A 498 6.80 18.00 -13.18
N ASP A 499 6.69 19.29 -13.56
CA ASP A 499 5.47 20.09 -13.35
C ASP A 499 4.27 19.49 -14.09
N LEU A 500 4.47 19.06 -15.34
CA LEU A 500 3.49 18.33 -16.14
C LEU A 500 3.06 17.01 -15.48
N LEU A 501 4.02 16.18 -15.08
CA LEU A 501 3.73 14.84 -14.55
C LEU A 501 3.06 14.92 -13.18
N GLU A 502 3.47 15.88 -12.36
CA GLU A 502 2.82 16.18 -11.09
C GLU A 502 1.36 16.65 -11.28
N ALA A 503 1.08 17.40 -12.35
CA ALA A 503 -0.28 17.77 -12.72
C ALA A 503 -1.11 16.54 -13.12
N ILE A 504 -0.55 15.63 -13.94
CA ILE A 504 -1.22 14.39 -14.33
C ILE A 504 -1.49 13.48 -13.12
N GLU A 505 -0.51 13.31 -12.24
CA GLU A 505 -0.63 12.54 -11.00
C GLU A 505 -1.71 13.12 -10.06
N LEU A 506 -1.87 14.46 -10.03
CA LEU A 506 -2.96 15.08 -9.28
C LEU A 506 -4.33 14.65 -9.80
N GLY A 507 -4.49 14.46 -11.11
CA GLY A 507 -5.72 13.92 -11.69
C GLY A 507 -6.07 12.53 -11.13
N PHE A 508 -5.08 11.64 -11.01
CA PHE A 508 -5.28 10.32 -10.39
C PHE A 508 -5.65 10.45 -8.90
N LEU A 509 -4.94 11.31 -8.15
CA LEU A 509 -5.22 11.52 -6.72
C LEU A 509 -6.66 12.01 -6.47
N LEU A 510 -7.17 12.94 -7.30
CA LEU A 510 -8.54 13.45 -7.18
C LEU A 510 -9.58 12.35 -7.40
N GLU A 511 -9.40 11.54 -8.45
CA GLU A 511 -10.29 10.41 -8.77
C GLU A 511 -10.27 9.34 -7.66
N LEU A 512 -9.10 8.96 -7.16
CA LEU A 512 -8.99 7.95 -6.12
C LEU A 512 -9.49 8.43 -4.75
N ALA A 513 -9.34 9.72 -4.45
CA ALA A 513 -9.91 10.32 -3.24
C ALA A 513 -11.46 10.28 -3.28
N GLU A 514 -12.05 10.60 -4.43
CA GLU A 514 -13.51 10.49 -4.64
C GLU A 514 -13.99 9.04 -4.44
N VAL A 515 -13.32 8.06 -5.05
CA VAL A 515 -13.67 6.64 -4.91
C VAL A 515 -13.60 6.19 -3.44
N LEU A 516 -12.53 6.57 -2.72
CA LEU A 516 -12.39 6.29 -1.28
C LEU A 516 -13.55 6.89 -0.48
N VAL A 517 -13.88 8.18 -0.70
CA VAL A 517 -14.92 8.88 0.06
C VAL A 517 -16.31 8.33 -0.25
N VAL A 518 -16.61 8.02 -1.51
CA VAL A 518 -17.89 7.42 -1.91
C VAL A 518 -18.06 6.04 -1.29
N GLY A 519 -17.02 5.19 -1.33
CA GLY A 519 -17.05 3.89 -0.65
C GLY A 519 -17.24 4.03 0.87
N ALA A 520 -16.51 4.96 1.49
CA ALA A 520 -16.60 5.22 2.92
C ALA A 520 -17.97 5.75 3.36
N LEU A 521 -18.63 6.54 2.50
CA LEU A 521 -19.95 7.10 2.77
C LEU A 521 -21.04 6.03 2.66
N ALA A 522 -20.92 5.12 1.69
CA ALA A 522 -21.88 4.04 1.46
C ALA A 522 -21.80 2.91 2.50
N ARG A 523 -20.62 2.69 3.10
CA ARG A 523 -20.41 1.70 4.15
C ARG A 523 -20.88 2.22 5.51
N ASN A 524 -22.08 1.83 5.92
CA ASN A 524 -22.71 2.24 7.18
C ASN A 524 -22.44 1.22 8.30
N GLU A 525 -21.17 0.93 8.54
CA GLU A 525 -20.66 0.12 9.66
C GLU A 525 -19.28 0.63 10.09
N SER A 526 -18.70 0.04 11.13
CA SER A 526 -17.29 0.19 11.47
C SER A 526 -16.57 -1.16 11.43
N ARG A 527 -15.51 -1.25 10.64
CA ARG A 527 -14.71 -2.47 10.43
C ARG A 527 -13.26 -2.12 10.19
N GLY A 528 -12.34 -2.74 10.93
CA GLY A 528 -10.89 -2.52 10.78
C GLY A 528 -10.48 -1.05 10.75
N GLY A 529 -9.85 -0.61 9.65
CA GLY A 529 -9.38 0.76 9.41
C GLY A 529 -10.47 1.76 9.02
N HIS A 530 -11.73 1.32 8.87
CA HIS A 530 -12.88 2.17 8.64
C HIS A 530 -13.71 2.32 9.92
N MET A 531 -13.74 3.53 10.50
CA MET A 531 -14.51 3.83 11.72
C MET A 531 -15.48 4.98 11.47
N ARG A 532 -16.77 4.67 11.50
CA ARG A 532 -17.90 5.61 11.42
C ARG A 532 -18.47 5.85 12.81
N GLU A 533 -18.37 7.07 13.30
CA GLU A 533 -18.88 7.42 14.64
C GLU A 533 -20.41 7.33 14.73
N ASP A 534 -21.08 7.56 13.61
CA ASP A 534 -22.52 7.41 13.40
C ASP A 534 -22.97 5.96 13.15
N TYR A 535 -22.04 5.05 12.88
CA TYR A 535 -22.25 3.59 12.75
C TYR A 535 -21.11 2.82 13.43
N PRO A 536 -21.02 2.85 14.78
CA PRO A 536 -19.83 2.42 15.51
C PRO A 536 -19.63 0.89 15.55
N ASP A 537 -20.66 0.12 15.22
CA ASP A 537 -20.65 -1.33 15.31
C ASP A 537 -20.31 -1.98 13.95
N ARG A 538 -19.71 -3.17 14.02
CA ARG A 538 -19.47 -4.03 12.85
C ARG A 538 -20.77 -4.73 12.46
N ASP A 539 -21.14 -4.71 11.18
CA ASP A 539 -22.36 -5.33 10.65
C ASP A 539 -22.01 -6.45 9.66
N ASP A 540 -21.86 -7.65 10.20
CA ASP A 540 -21.53 -8.83 9.41
C ASP A 540 -22.67 -9.30 8.49
N VAL A 541 -23.92 -8.85 8.72
CA VAL A 541 -25.08 -9.24 7.91
C VAL A 541 -25.11 -8.46 6.61
N ASN A 542 -24.91 -7.14 6.68
CA ASN A 542 -25.06 -6.26 5.52
C ASN A 542 -23.75 -5.86 4.86
N PHE A 543 -22.62 -5.95 5.58
CA PHE A 543 -21.36 -5.35 5.12
C PHE A 543 -20.14 -6.29 5.17
N MET A 544 -20.30 -7.58 5.49
CA MET A 544 -19.26 -8.59 5.26
C MET A 544 -19.16 -8.97 3.77
N ARG A 545 -18.75 -8.00 2.96
CA ARG A 545 -18.61 -8.05 1.51
C ARG A 545 -17.67 -6.93 1.06
N HIS A 546 -16.92 -7.18 0.01
CA HIS A 546 -16.04 -6.17 -0.58
C HIS A 546 -16.84 -5.12 -1.33
N THR A 547 -16.44 -3.86 -1.20
CA THR A 547 -17.00 -2.75 -2.00
C THR A 547 -16.32 -2.75 -3.36
N MET A 548 -17.10 -2.84 -4.44
CA MET A 548 -16.61 -2.76 -5.82
C MET A 548 -17.04 -1.42 -6.42
N ALA A 549 -16.10 -0.53 -6.70
CA ALA A 549 -16.37 0.76 -7.34
C ALA A 549 -16.14 0.67 -8.84
N TYR A 550 -17.07 1.22 -9.63
CA TYR A 550 -17.01 1.32 -11.09
C TYR A 550 -17.22 2.76 -11.54
N ARG A 551 -16.55 3.14 -12.63
CA ARG A 551 -16.71 4.45 -13.25
C ARG A 551 -17.84 4.41 -14.29
N ASN A 552 -18.88 5.21 -14.11
CA ASN A 552 -19.90 5.40 -15.14
C ASN A 552 -19.36 6.26 -16.30
N GLU A 553 -20.07 6.28 -17.42
CA GLU A 553 -19.71 7.10 -18.59
C GLU A 553 -19.64 8.61 -18.25
N ASP A 554 -20.57 9.08 -17.40
CA ASP A 554 -20.61 10.46 -16.90
C ASP A 554 -19.52 10.80 -15.86
N GLY A 555 -18.70 9.81 -15.49
CA GLY A 555 -17.63 9.95 -14.51
C GLY A 555 -18.06 9.76 -13.05
N SER A 556 -19.35 9.52 -12.78
CA SER A 556 -19.84 9.21 -11.43
C SER A 556 -19.42 7.81 -10.98
N VAL A 557 -19.35 7.62 -9.65
CA VAL A 557 -18.98 6.34 -9.03
C VAL A 557 -20.24 5.49 -8.83
N ARG A 558 -20.28 4.32 -9.45
CA ARG A 558 -21.26 3.25 -9.17
C ARG A 558 -20.64 2.24 -8.21
N LEU A 559 -21.34 1.89 -7.14
CA LEU A 559 -20.92 0.84 -6.23
C LEU A 559 -21.69 -0.46 -6.49
N ASP A 560 -20.98 -1.58 -6.38
CA ASP A 560 -21.49 -2.94 -6.31
C ASP A 560 -20.76 -3.68 -5.18
N TYR A 561 -21.07 -4.96 -4.98
CA TYR A 561 -20.44 -5.74 -3.92
C TYR A 561 -20.06 -7.16 -4.36
N LYS A 562 -18.88 -7.59 -3.91
CA LYS A 562 -18.35 -8.95 -4.08
C LYS A 562 -18.37 -9.69 -2.73
N PRO A 563 -18.86 -10.93 -2.67
CA PRO A 563 -18.83 -11.71 -1.43
C PRO A 563 -17.39 -12.04 -1.02
N VAL A 564 -17.13 -12.06 0.30
CA VAL A 564 -15.84 -12.53 0.85
C VAL A 564 -15.74 -14.05 0.70
N VAL A 565 -14.57 -14.55 0.34
CA VAL A 565 -14.29 -15.99 0.29
C VAL A 565 -14.05 -16.54 1.70
N GLU A 566 -15.01 -17.32 2.21
CA GLU A 566 -14.91 -17.98 3.50
C GLU A 566 -14.54 -19.47 3.36
N THR A 567 -13.62 -19.96 4.19
CA THR A 567 -13.29 -21.39 4.27
C THR A 567 -13.56 -21.95 5.67
N ARG A 568 -12.77 -21.56 6.67
CA ARG A 568 -12.72 -22.23 7.97
C ARG A 568 -12.98 -21.32 9.17
N TYR A 569 -12.56 -20.06 9.13
CA TYR A 569 -12.64 -19.15 10.26
C TYR A 569 -13.91 -18.32 10.16
N LYS A 570 -14.84 -18.52 11.08
CA LYS A 570 -16.08 -17.75 11.10
C LYS A 570 -15.88 -16.41 11.81
N PRO A 571 -16.63 -15.36 11.42
CA PRO A 571 -16.62 -14.09 12.13
C PRO A 571 -16.92 -14.29 13.61
N MET A 572 -16.09 -13.65 14.44
CA MET A 572 -16.33 -13.52 15.87
C MET A 572 -15.98 -12.10 16.30
N GLU A 573 -16.33 -11.75 17.53
CA GLU A 573 -15.97 -10.46 18.09
C GLU A 573 -14.43 -10.29 18.09
N ARG A 574 -13.96 -9.18 17.51
CA ARG A 574 -12.54 -8.91 17.33
C ARG A 574 -11.96 -8.18 18.54
N LYS A 575 -11.46 -8.94 19.53
CA LYS A 575 -10.81 -8.43 20.76
C LYS A 575 -9.33 -8.80 20.85
N TYR A 576 -8.55 -7.93 21.51
CA TYR A 576 -7.09 -8.03 21.69
C TYR A 576 -6.63 -7.53 23.06
#